data_AF-A0A6B2M1H0-F1
#
_entry.id   AF-A0A6B2M1H0-F1
#
_cell.length_a   1.000
_cell.length_b   1.000
_cell.length_c   1.000
_cell.angle_alpha   90.00
_cell.angle_beta   90.00
_cell.angle_gamma   90.00
#
_symmetry.space_group_name_H-M   'P 1'
#
loop_
_entity.id
_entity.type
_entity.pdbx_description
1 polymer ?
#
loop_
_entity_poly.entity_id
_entity_poly.type
_entity_poly.pdbx_seq_one_letter_code
_entity_poly.pdbx_strand_id
1 'polypeptide(L)'
;MSKFNIKCLVSSIETGGKVSVFEEVVTPGSGPPLHTHEEQLEIFHVISGHIQFELEGERIDVYTGGTATIPPGKKHAFVNKSEKNSIIHFELLPSGKSEEFFERLVAGRFEDIPSLFEEHGLKLLGPPIK
;
A
#
# COMPACT_ATOMS: atom_id res chain seq x y z
N MET A 1 -14.49 6.87 11.35
CA MET A 1 -13.23 6.91 12.13
C MET A 1 -13.07 5.48 12.67
N SER A 2 -12.17 4.60 12.24
CA SER A 2 -10.96 4.58 11.41
C SER A 2 -11.20 3.85 10.07
N LYS A 3 -10.68 4.33 8.94
CA LYS A 3 -10.80 3.61 7.65
C LYS A 3 -9.53 2.88 7.23
N PHE A 4 -8.38 3.24 7.78
CA PHE A 4 -7.09 2.63 7.46
C PHE A 4 -6.42 2.22 8.76
N ASN A 5 -5.96 0.97 8.83
CA ASN A 5 -5.23 0.44 9.97
C ASN A 5 -3.83 0.08 9.49
N ILE A 6 -2.98 1.10 9.38
CA ILE A 6 -1.61 1.00 8.89
C ILE A 6 -0.68 1.43 10.03
N LYS A 7 0.35 0.64 10.28
CA LYS A 7 1.35 0.89 11.30
C LYS A 7 2.74 0.83 10.69
N CYS A 8 3.58 1.82 10.96
CA CYS A 8 5.01 1.74 10.67
C CYS A 8 5.69 0.75 11.65
N LEU A 9 6.38 -0.24 11.09
CA LEU A 9 7.16 -1.24 11.84
C LEU A 9 8.64 -0.90 11.88
N VAL A 10 9.17 -0.36 10.79
CA VAL A 10 10.56 0.11 10.65
C VAL A 10 10.51 1.48 9.99
N SER A 11 10.96 2.50 10.71
CA SER A 11 10.90 3.90 10.25
C SER A 11 12.02 4.24 9.28
N SER A 12 11.82 5.31 8.53
CA SER A 12 12.84 5.86 7.64
C SER A 12 14.10 6.28 8.39
N ILE A 13 13.96 6.75 9.64
CA ILE A 13 15.07 7.19 10.50
C ILE A 13 16.00 6.01 10.83
N GLU A 14 15.43 4.86 11.17
CA GLU A 14 16.20 3.66 11.54
C GLU A 14 17.05 3.13 10.36
N THR A 15 16.60 3.37 9.13
CA THR A 15 17.21 2.81 7.92
C THR A 15 18.04 3.84 7.14
N GLY A 16 18.09 5.08 7.61
CA GLY A 16 18.70 6.19 6.88
C GLY A 16 17.99 6.48 5.54
N GLY A 17 16.67 6.33 5.52
CA GLY A 17 15.80 6.59 4.36
C GLY A 17 15.77 5.48 3.30
N LYS A 18 16.49 4.37 3.52
CA LYS A 18 16.64 3.30 2.52
C LYS A 18 15.41 2.44 2.37
N VAL A 19 14.65 2.26 3.45
CA VAL A 19 13.41 1.47 3.44
C VAL A 19 12.53 1.91 4.60
N SER A 20 11.22 1.90 4.39
CA SER A 20 10.24 1.87 5.49
C SER A 20 9.39 0.63 5.35
N VAL A 21 9.07 -0.01 6.48
CA VAL A 21 8.27 -1.24 6.54
C VAL A 21 7.00 -0.95 7.32
N PHE A 22 5.87 -1.43 6.81
CA PHE A 22 4.54 -1.19 7.34
C PHE A 22 3.76 -2.50 7.49
N GLU A 23 2.81 -2.49 8.42
CA GLU A 23 1.74 -3.49 8.52
C GLU A 23 0.41 -2.82 8.22
N GLU A 24 -0.43 -3.46 7.40
CA GLU A 24 -1.82 -3.06 7.20
C GLU A 24 -2.79 -4.21 7.51
N VAL A 25 -3.84 -3.87 8.25
CA VAL A 25 -5.03 -4.73 8.38
C VAL A 25 -6.07 -4.29 7.35
N VAL A 26 -6.22 -5.07 6.29
CA VAL A 26 -7.09 -4.77 5.15
C VAL A 26 -8.47 -5.39 5.39
N THR A 27 -9.53 -4.57 5.46
CA THR A 27 -10.91 -5.07 5.61
C THR A 27 -11.42 -5.76 4.32
N PRO A 28 -12.39 -6.69 4.42
CA PRO A 28 -12.97 -7.35 3.24
C PRO A 28 -13.39 -6.37 2.14
N GLY A 29 -13.04 -6.67 0.89
CA GLY A 29 -13.37 -5.85 -0.28
C GLY A 29 -12.70 -4.48 -0.32
N SER A 30 -11.72 -4.22 0.55
CA SER A 30 -11.00 -2.94 0.63
C SER A 30 -9.59 -3.06 0.06
N GLY A 31 -9.03 -1.92 -0.33
CA GLY A 31 -7.67 -1.74 -0.81
C GLY A 31 -7.48 -0.35 -1.43
N PRO A 32 -6.27 -0.01 -1.87
CA PRO A 32 -5.97 1.32 -2.42
C PRO A 32 -6.62 1.52 -3.80
N PRO A 33 -6.83 2.79 -4.22
CA PRO A 33 -7.13 3.10 -5.61
C PRO A 33 -6.00 2.66 -6.55
N LEU A 34 -6.29 2.52 -7.85
CA LEU A 34 -5.24 2.30 -8.85
C LEU A 34 -4.28 3.49 -8.89
N HIS A 35 -3.00 3.22 -8.68
CA HIS A 35 -1.97 4.25 -8.59
C HIS A 35 -0.61 3.78 -9.10
N THR A 36 0.35 4.70 -9.12
CA THR A 36 1.77 4.43 -9.41
C THR A 36 2.66 5.40 -8.63
N HIS A 37 3.88 4.95 -8.35
CA HIS A 37 5.00 5.74 -7.83
C HIS A 37 6.23 5.43 -8.68
N GLU A 38 7.00 6.45 -9.07
CA GLU A 38 8.04 6.33 -10.11
C GLU A 38 9.39 5.86 -9.57
N GLU A 39 9.64 6.04 -8.27
CA GLU A 39 10.96 5.84 -7.67
C GLU A 39 11.04 4.61 -6.77
N GLN A 40 9.90 4.12 -6.27
CA GLN A 40 9.88 3.13 -5.21
C GLN A 40 9.67 1.72 -5.78
N LEU A 41 10.52 0.79 -5.34
CA LEU A 41 10.18 -0.63 -5.35
C LEU A 41 9.28 -0.88 -4.14
N GLU A 42 8.15 -1.56 -4.37
CA GLU A 42 7.25 -1.95 -3.28
C GLU A 42 7.13 -3.47 -3.23
N ILE A 43 7.26 -4.05 -2.04
CA ILE A 43 7.14 -5.49 -1.82
C ILE A 43 6.05 -5.72 -0.79
N PHE A 44 5.12 -6.62 -1.09
CA PHE A 44 4.03 -7.01 -0.20
C PHE A 44 4.19 -8.48 0.21
N HIS A 45 4.10 -8.75 1.51
CA HIS A 45 4.00 -10.08 2.09
C HIS A 45 2.63 -10.29 2.70
N VAL A 46 1.90 -11.32 2.24
CA VAL A 46 0.59 -11.65 2.81
C VAL A 46 0.79 -12.51 4.05
N ILE A 47 0.65 -11.89 5.23
CA ILE A 47 0.83 -12.56 6.51
C ILE A 47 -0.38 -13.43 6.85
N SER A 48 -1.59 -12.99 6.49
CA SER A 48 -2.82 -13.75 6.66
C SER A 48 -3.88 -13.31 5.66
N GLY A 49 -4.63 -14.27 5.12
CA GLY A 49 -5.74 -14.05 4.21
C GLY A 49 -5.36 -14.21 2.73
N HIS A 50 -6.09 -13.48 1.88
CA HIS A 50 -6.05 -13.54 0.41
C HIS A 50 -6.20 -12.13 -0.15
N ILE A 51 -5.14 -11.67 -0.80
CA ILE A 51 -5.10 -10.39 -1.50
C ILE A 51 -5.01 -10.66 -3.00
N GLN A 52 -5.90 -10.04 -3.76
CA GLN A 52 -5.77 -10.01 -5.22
C GLN A 52 -5.13 -8.69 -5.63
N PHE A 53 -3.95 -8.77 -6.23
CA PHE A 53 -3.25 -7.62 -6.79
C PHE A 53 -3.70 -7.37 -8.23
N GLU A 54 -3.72 -6.11 -8.64
CA GLU A 54 -3.61 -5.70 -10.05
C GLU A 54 -2.20 -5.21 -10.30
N LEU A 55 -1.55 -5.71 -11.36
CA LEU A 55 -0.28 -5.19 -11.84
C LEU A 55 -0.36 -5.05 -13.36
N GLU A 56 -0.29 -3.81 -13.86
CA GLU A 56 -0.36 -3.51 -15.29
C GLU A 56 -1.59 -4.12 -16.01
N GLY A 57 -2.71 -4.26 -15.28
CA GLY A 57 -3.96 -4.83 -15.77
C GLY A 57 -4.12 -6.35 -15.58
N GLU A 58 -3.07 -7.04 -15.11
CA GLU A 58 -3.15 -8.47 -14.77
C GLU A 58 -3.56 -8.67 -13.30
N ARG A 59 -4.43 -9.66 -13.05
CA ARG A 59 -4.89 -10.02 -11.70
C ARG A 59 -4.06 -11.18 -11.15
N ILE A 60 -3.52 -11.01 -9.95
CA ILE A 60 -2.67 -12.01 -9.31
C ILE A 60 -3.20 -12.27 -7.90
N ASP A 61 -3.65 -13.50 -7.65
CA ASP A 61 -4.07 -13.92 -6.31
C ASP A 61 -2.85 -14.34 -5.47
N VAL A 62 -2.69 -13.68 -4.32
CA VAL A 62 -1.63 -13.96 -3.35
C VAL A 62 -2.26 -14.34 -2.03
N TYR A 63 -1.96 -15.55 -1.59
CA TYR A 63 -2.45 -16.13 -0.35
C TYR A 63 -1.41 -15.99 0.77
N THR A 64 -1.80 -16.38 1.98
CA THR A 64 -0.93 -16.43 3.16
C THR A 64 0.42 -17.09 2.86
N GLY A 65 1.51 -16.40 3.25
CA GLY A 65 2.89 -16.80 2.97
C GLY A 65 3.41 -16.40 1.58
N GLY A 66 2.53 -15.89 0.70
CA GLY A 66 2.88 -15.38 -0.62
C GLY A 66 3.43 -13.95 -0.58
N THR A 67 4.08 -13.58 -1.68
CA THR A 67 4.70 -12.25 -1.86
C THR A 67 4.35 -11.69 -3.24
N ALA A 68 4.10 -10.39 -3.32
CA ALA A 68 4.02 -9.64 -4.56
C ALA A 68 5.11 -8.56 -4.57
N THR A 69 5.66 -8.27 -5.76
CA THR A 69 6.64 -7.21 -5.95
C THR A 69 6.16 -6.29 -7.04
N ILE A 70 6.15 -4.99 -6.75
CA ILE A 70 5.74 -3.93 -7.65
C ILE A 70 6.98 -3.12 -8.03
N PRO A 71 7.49 -3.25 -9.26
CA PRO A 71 8.59 -2.42 -9.74
C PRO A 71 8.19 -0.93 -9.86
N PRO A 72 9.17 -0.01 -9.78
CA PRO A 72 8.91 1.42 -9.97
C PRO A 72 8.19 1.73 -11.29
N GLY A 73 7.28 2.70 -11.25
CA GLY A 73 6.50 3.18 -12.39
C GLY A 73 5.34 2.27 -12.80
N LYS A 74 5.20 1.08 -12.19
CA LYS A 74 4.13 0.14 -12.53
C LYS A 74 2.80 0.53 -11.89
N LYS A 75 1.73 0.43 -12.69
CA LYS A 75 0.37 0.69 -12.22
C LYS A 75 -0.10 -0.49 -11.40
N HIS A 76 -0.57 -0.22 -10.19
CA HIS A 76 -0.98 -1.27 -9.29
C HIS A 76 -2.09 -0.85 -8.33
N ALA A 77 -2.80 -1.86 -7.87
CA ALA A 77 -3.83 -1.79 -6.84
C ALA A 77 -3.90 -3.17 -6.15
N PHE A 78 -4.64 -3.27 -5.05
CA PHE A 78 -5.02 -4.57 -4.52
C PHE A 78 -6.40 -4.52 -3.88
N VAL A 79 -6.98 -5.68 -3.63
CA VAL A 79 -8.21 -5.84 -2.85
C VAL A 79 -8.12 -7.09 -1.98
N ASN A 80 -8.60 -6.98 -0.75
CA ASN A 80 -8.79 -8.15 0.09
C ASN A 80 -10.02 -8.95 -0.38
N LYS A 81 -9.80 -10.17 -0.88
CA LYS A 81 -10.86 -11.09 -1.34
C LYS A 81 -11.36 -12.04 -0.24
N SER A 82 -10.77 -11.99 0.95
CA SER A 82 -11.24 -12.77 2.10
C SER A 82 -12.53 -12.19 2.68
N GLU A 83 -13.36 -13.06 3.26
CA GLU A 83 -14.54 -12.65 4.05
C GLU A 83 -14.19 -12.02 5.41
N LYS A 84 -12.89 -12.04 5.77
CA LYS A 84 -12.33 -11.52 7.01
C LYS A 84 -11.19 -10.55 6.71
N ASN A 85 -10.73 -9.83 7.73
CA ASN A 85 -9.55 -8.99 7.59
C ASN A 85 -8.34 -9.83 7.16
N SER A 86 -7.59 -9.29 6.19
CA SER A 86 -6.28 -9.79 5.80
C SER A 86 -5.20 -8.93 6.47
N ILE A 87 -4.02 -9.51 6.70
CA ILE A 87 -2.85 -8.80 7.23
C ILE A 87 -1.76 -8.86 6.17
N ILE A 88 -1.25 -7.70 5.79
CA ILE A 88 -0.11 -7.57 4.89
C ILE A 88 1.00 -6.81 5.60
N HIS A 89 2.24 -7.23 5.34
CA HIS A 89 3.41 -6.40 5.55
C HIS A 89 3.85 -5.87 4.19
N PHE A 90 4.27 -4.62 4.13
CA PHE A 90 4.81 -4.08 2.89
C PHE A 90 5.90 -3.07 3.14
N GLU A 91 6.77 -2.91 2.17
CA GLU A 91 8.00 -2.14 2.29
C GLU A 91 8.27 -1.35 1.02
N LEU A 92 8.73 -0.13 1.21
CA LEU A 92 8.97 0.85 0.15
C LEU A 92 10.44 1.24 0.14
N LEU A 93 11.07 1.05 -1.01
CA LEU A 93 12.50 1.26 -1.22
C LEU A 93 12.74 2.21 -2.41
N PRO A 94 13.28 3.43 -2.21
CA PRO A 94 13.60 4.04 -0.91
C PRO A 94 12.33 4.43 -0.13
N SER A 95 12.48 4.81 1.14
CA SER A 95 11.34 5.23 1.96
C SER A 95 10.62 6.46 1.42
N GLY A 96 11.33 7.37 0.76
CA GLY A 96 10.76 8.63 0.24
C GLY A 96 9.90 9.35 1.28
N LYS A 97 8.69 9.76 0.88
CA LYS A 97 7.70 10.41 1.75
C LYS A 97 6.65 9.44 2.33
N SER A 98 6.85 8.13 2.21
CA SER A 98 5.82 7.14 2.53
C SER A 98 5.40 7.14 4.00
N GLU A 99 6.35 7.38 4.93
CA GLU A 99 6.04 7.44 6.36
C GLU A 99 5.08 8.60 6.68
N GLU A 100 5.35 9.81 6.18
CA GLU A 100 4.45 10.96 6.32
C GLU A 100 3.09 10.70 5.66
N PHE A 101 3.09 10.10 4.46
CA PHE A 101 1.87 9.77 3.72
C PHE A 101 0.93 8.89 4.56
N PHE A 102 1.44 7.76 5.08
CA PHE A 102 0.63 6.83 5.85
C PHE A 102 0.23 7.39 7.21
N GLU A 103 1.11 8.17 7.86
CA GLU A 103 0.79 8.85 9.11
C GLU A 103 -0.40 9.83 8.93
N ARG A 104 -0.36 10.65 7.88
CA ARG A 104 -1.46 11.58 7.55
C ARG A 104 -2.73 10.84 7.14
N LEU A 105 -2.61 9.77 6.36
CA LEU A 105 -3.74 8.95 5.92
C LEU A 105 -4.49 8.34 7.12
N VAL A 106 -3.75 7.72 8.05
CA VAL A 106 -4.32 7.10 9.27
C VAL A 106 -4.91 8.15 10.21
N ALA A 107 -4.23 9.28 10.38
CA ALA A 107 -4.70 10.38 11.22
C ALA A 107 -5.87 11.18 10.61
N GLY A 108 -6.20 10.95 9.33
CA GLY A 108 -7.22 11.73 8.63
C GLY A 108 -6.81 13.20 8.42
N ARG A 109 -5.50 13.48 8.31
CA ARG A 109 -4.94 14.84 8.19
C ARG A 109 -4.64 15.17 6.73
N PHE A 110 -5.70 15.28 5.94
CA PHE A 110 -5.66 15.65 4.52
C PHE A 110 -7.00 16.24 4.09
N GLU A 111 -7.02 17.03 3.03
CA GLU A 111 -8.24 17.60 2.46
C GLU A 111 -9.02 16.55 1.67
N ASP A 112 -8.34 15.90 0.73
CA ASP A 112 -8.87 14.84 -0.11
C ASP A 112 -7.76 13.85 -0.53
N ILE A 113 -8.17 12.68 -1.03
CA ILE A 113 -7.25 11.59 -1.42
C ILE A 113 -6.36 11.99 -2.62
N PRO A 114 -6.88 12.55 -3.73
CA PRO A 114 -6.05 13.08 -4.80
C PRO A 114 -4.93 14.03 -4.35
N SER A 115 -5.25 15.05 -3.55
CA SER A 115 -4.26 16.00 -3.05
C SER A 115 -3.21 15.31 -2.19
N LEU A 116 -3.63 14.39 -1.30
CA LEU A 116 -2.70 13.61 -0.49
C LEU A 116 -1.72 12.78 -1.35
N PHE A 117 -2.21 12.15 -2.42
CA PHE A 117 -1.36 11.37 -3.33
C PHE A 117 -0.33 12.26 -4.03
N GLU A 118 -0.79 13.38 -4.61
CA GLU A 118 0.08 14.30 -5.36
C GLU A 118 1.19 14.87 -4.48
N GLU A 119 0.87 15.35 -3.27
CA GLU A 119 1.84 15.89 -2.30
C GLU A 119 2.99 14.91 -1.96
N HIS A 120 2.70 13.61 -2.03
CA HIS A 120 3.62 12.53 -1.69
C HIS A 120 4.22 11.83 -2.92
N GLY A 121 4.04 12.38 -4.12
CA GLY A 121 4.66 11.87 -5.36
C GLY A 121 3.96 10.64 -5.96
N LEU A 122 2.74 10.33 -5.50
CA LEU A 122 1.91 9.26 -6.04
C LEU A 122 1.00 9.83 -7.13
N LYS A 123 0.76 9.05 -8.19
CA LYS A 123 -0.21 9.40 -9.23
C LYS A 123 -1.44 8.50 -9.12
N LEU A 124 -2.61 9.09 -8.92
CA LEU A 124 -3.88 8.38 -9.04
C LEU A 124 -4.24 8.14 -10.50
N LEU A 125 -4.64 6.91 -10.82
CA LEU A 125 -4.92 6.48 -12.18
C LEU A 125 -6.34 5.95 -12.35
N GLY A 126 -7.03 5.63 -11.26
CA GLY A 126 -8.39 5.10 -11.31
C GLY A 126 -8.95 4.77 -9.93
N PRO A 127 -10.21 4.27 -9.90
CA PRO A 127 -10.84 3.85 -8.65
C PRO A 127 -10.19 2.59 -8.07
N PRO A 128 -10.51 2.24 -6.81
CA PRO A 128 -10.20 0.91 -6.26
C PRO A 128 -10.82 -0.21 -7.10
N ILE A 129 -10.11 -1.33 -7.11
CA ILE A 129 -10.54 -2.57 -7.77
C ILE A 129 -11.52 -3.35 -6.86
N LYS A 130 -12.23 -4.34 -7.40
CA LYS A 130 -13.29 -5.09 -6.68
C LYS A 130 -13.00 -6.59 -6.60
#